data_AF-K4A2H8-F1
#
_entry.id   AF-K4A2H8-F1
#
_cell.length_a   1.000
_cell.length_b   1.000
_cell.length_c   1.000
_cell.angle_alpha   90.00
_cell.angle_beta   90.00
_cell.angle_gamma   90.00
#
_symmetry.space_group_name_H-M   'P 1'
#
loop_
_entity.id
_entity.type
_entity.pdbx_description
1 polymer ?
#
loop_
_entity_poly.entity_id
_entity_poly.type
_entity_poly.pdbx_seq_one_letter_code
_entity_poly.pdbx_strand_id
1 'polypeptide(L)'
;MQEPGAMEAELARMDTRFIFRRILTTRDTGAISLSPEWWGPPDRDIPLPPWLPKEYVDRLAAKFDETGFAGAINFYRCLNLNWELTAPWTGAKVAVPTKYMAGEEAMSCSYTGVQEYIHKGGLKGDVPGLEEVAVVAGAAHCIHLEKPEEVTEHIYDFIKRF
;
A
#
# COMPACT_ATOMS: atom_id res chain seq x y z
N MET A 1 -4.96 -20.17 4.02
CA MET A 1 -5.71 -19.03 3.43
C MET A 1 -6.49 -18.38 4.57
N GLN A 2 -6.69 -17.07 4.54
CA GLN A 2 -7.43 -16.37 5.61
C GLN A 2 -8.93 -16.73 5.51
N GLU A 3 -9.56 -17.11 6.63
CA GLU A 3 -10.96 -17.55 6.68
C GLU A 3 -11.94 -16.36 6.49
N PRO A 4 -12.93 -16.46 5.58
CA PRO A 4 -13.94 -15.43 5.40
C PRO A 4 -14.65 -15.04 6.71
N GLY A 5 -14.77 -13.74 6.97
CA GLY A 5 -15.45 -13.19 8.14
C GLY A 5 -14.58 -13.01 9.39
N ALA A 6 -13.45 -13.73 9.53
CA ALA A 6 -12.62 -13.62 10.74
C ALA A 6 -11.96 -12.24 10.88
N MET A 7 -11.35 -11.73 9.80
CA MET A 7 -10.74 -10.40 9.77
C MET A 7 -11.79 -9.30 9.90
N GLU A 8 -12.94 -9.45 9.23
CA GLU A 8 -14.05 -8.51 9.31
C GLU A 8 -14.62 -8.43 10.73
N ALA A 9 -14.74 -9.55 11.43
CA ALA A 9 -15.21 -9.58 12.81
C ALA A 9 -14.25 -8.86 13.77
N GLU A 10 -12.93 -8.95 13.56
CA GLU A 10 -11.95 -8.18 14.34
C GLU A 10 -12.01 -6.68 14.01
N LEU A 11 -12.06 -6.32 12.73
CA LEU A 11 -12.17 -4.91 12.32
C LEU A 11 -13.49 -4.28 12.81
N ALA A 12 -14.60 -5.03 12.81
CA ALA A 12 -15.90 -4.56 13.30
C ALA A 12 -15.93 -4.23 14.80
N ARG A 13 -14.90 -4.62 15.57
CA ARG A 13 -14.76 -4.25 16.98
C ARG A 13 -14.12 -2.88 17.20
N MET A 14 -13.58 -2.26 16.15
CA MET A 14 -12.84 -1.01 16.23
C MET A 14 -13.59 0.10 15.49
N ASP A 15 -13.43 1.35 15.95
CA ASP A 15 -13.91 2.50 15.20
C ASP A 15 -13.20 2.59 13.82
N THR A 16 -13.98 2.77 12.77
CA THR A 16 -13.47 2.79 11.39
C THR A 16 -12.53 3.98 11.14
N ARG A 17 -12.71 5.11 11.84
CA ARG A 17 -11.76 6.24 11.74
C ARG A 17 -10.45 5.87 12.40
N PHE A 18 -10.48 5.20 13.55
CA PHE A 18 -9.28 4.67 14.19
C PHE A 18 -8.50 3.74 13.23
N ILE A 19 -9.20 2.81 12.55
CA ILE A 19 -8.58 1.92 11.55
C ILE A 19 -7.86 2.72 10.47
N PHE A 20 -8.53 3.68 9.83
CA PHE A 20 -7.93 4.47 8.76
C PHE A 20 -6.81 5.39 9.24
N ARG A 21 -6.93 5.97 10.44
CA ARG A 21 -5.83 6.73 11.04
C ARG A 21 -4.60 5.85 11.20
N ARG A 22 -4.76 4.66 11.80
CA ARG A 22 -3.63 3.73 12.02
C ARG A 22 -2.98 3.30 10.71
N ILE A 23 -3.77 2.89 9.72
CA ILE A 23 -3.25 2.38 8.44
C ILE A 23 -2.57 3.49 7.64
N LEU A 24 -3.18 4.69 7.56
CA LEU A 24 -2.64 5.78 6.73
C LEU A 24 -1.41 6.44 7.36
N THR A 25 -1.30 6.49 8.68
CA THR A 25 -0.21 7.20 9.36
C THR A 25 0.89 6.29 9.90
N THR A 26 0.81 4.98 9.71
CA THR A 26 1.84 4.05 10.21
C THR A 26 3.18 4.30 9.54
N ARG A 27 4.24 4.35 10.35
CA ARG A 27 5.65 4.29 9.92
C ARG A 27 6.29 2.94 10.20
N ASP A 28 5.51 2.01 10.76
CA ASP A 28 5.96 0.64 10.95
C ASP A 28 6.10 -0.04 9.60
N THR A 29 7.31 -0.50 9.31
CA THR A 29 7.65 -1.21 8.08
C THR A 29 7.49 -2.73 8.20
N GLY A 30 7.05 -3.22 9.36
CA GLY A 30 6.60 -4.60 9.55
C GLY A 30 5.26 -4.86 8.87
N ALA A 31 4.96 -6.13 8.59
CA ALA A 31 3.69 -6.49 7.97
C ALA A 31 2.51 -6.02 8.83
N ILE A 32 1.51 -5.38 8.19
CA ILE A 32 0.25 -5.07 8.85
C ILE A 32 -0.32 -6.36 9.42
N SER A 33 -0.45 -6.39 10.74
CA SER A 33 -0.90 -7.54 11.49
C SER A 33 -2.25 -7.24 12.11
N LEU A 34 -3.06 -8.29 12.26
CA LEU A 34 -4.28 -8.24 13.05
C LEU A 34 -4.03 -8.28 14.57
N SER A 35 -2.77 -8.43 14.98
CA SER A 35 -2.49 -8.68 16.38
C SER A 35 -2.80 -7.43 17.23
N PRO A 36 -3.32 -7.61 18.46
CA PRO A 36 -3.60 -6.50 19.36
C PRO A 36 -2.38 -5.59 19.58
N GLU A 37 -1.17 -6.14 19.49
CA GLU A 37 0.08 -5.39 19.64
C GLU A 37 0.31 -4.40 18.48
N TRP A 38 -0.13 -4.73 17.26
CA TRP A 38 0.03 -3.84 16.12
C TRP A 38 -1.01 -2.71 16.11
N TRP A 39 -2.26 -3.04 16.44
CA TRP A 39 -3.34 -2.05 16.54
C TRP A 39 -3.14 -1.13 17.75
N GLY A 40 -2.61 -1.65 18.86
CA GLY A 40 -2.57 -0.94 20.12
C GLY A 40 -3.96 -0.82 20.75
N PRO A 41 -4.14 0.06 21.75
CA PRO A 41 -5.43 0.23 22.41
C PRO A 41 -6.50 0.69 21.38
N PRO A 42 -7.66 0.01 21.30
CA PRO A 42 -8.75 0.47 20.46
C PRO A 42 -9.17 1.88 20.89
N ASP A 43 -9.61 2.68 19.91
CA ASP A 43 -10.06 4.06 20.09
C ASP A 43 -9.01 5.05 20.63
N ARG A 44 -7.72 4.68 20.57
CA ARG A 44 -6.63 5.63 20.84
C ARG A 44 -6.70 6.78 19.83
N ASP A 45 -6.63 8.01 20.34
CA ASP A 45 -6.50 9.17 19.47
C ASP A 45 -5.13 9.18 18.79
N ILE A 46 -5.11 8.86 17.49
CA ILE A 46 -3.92 8.93 16.65
C ILE A 46 -3.89 10.33 16.03
N PRO A 47 -2.87 11.17 16.35
CA PRO A 47 -2.78 12.50 15.80
C PRO A 47 -2.58 12.44 14.29
N LEU A 48 -3.35 13.26 13.57
CA LEU A 48 -3.26 13.33 12.12
C LEU A 48 -2.07 14.21 11.71
N PRO A 49 -1.23 13.76 10.77
CA PRO A 49 -0.20 14.61 10.21
C PRO A 49 -0.83 15.72 9.35
N PRO A 50 -0.12 16.84 9.10
CA PRO A 50 -0.66 17.97 8.34
C PRO A 50 -1.17 17.63 6.94
N TRP A 51 -0.63 16.59 6.32
CA TRP A 51 -1.02 16.14 4.98
C TRP A 51 -2.29 15.28 4.96
N LEU A 52 -2.82 14.87 6.12
CA LEU A 52 -4.01 14.01 6.22
C LEU A 52 -5.17 14.75 6.93
N PRO A 53 -6.05 15.43 6.16
CA PRO A 53 -7.20 16.12 6.73
C PRO A 53 -8.18 15.16 7.43
N LYS A 54 -8.79 15.61 8.53
CA LYS A 54 -9.79 14.83 9.26
C LYS A 54 -10.97 14.45 8.38
N GLU A 55 -11.40 15.36 7.50
CA GLU A 55 -12.54 15.18 6.59
C GLU A 55 -12.28 14.06 5.57
N TYR A 56 -11.01 13.81 5.21
CA TYR A 56 -10.65 12.71 4.32
C TYR A 56 -10.84 11.37 5.03
N VAL A 57 -10.31 11.24 6.25
CA VAL A 57 -10.51 10.06 7.09
C VAL A 57 -12.00 9.83 7.38
N ASP A 58 -12.74 10.90 7.66
CA ASP A 58 -14.16 10.80 7.96
C ASP A 58 -14.98 10.25 6.80
N ARG A 59 -14.64 10.65 5.56
CA ARG A 59 -15.29 10.15 4.34
C ARG A 59 -14.93 8.68 4.06
N LEU A 60 -13.67 8.30 4.26
CA LEU A 60 -13.26 6.89 4.14
C LEU A 60 -14.00 6.03 5.16
N ALA A 61 -14.02 6.46 6.43
CA ALA A 61 -14.71 5.74 7.48
C ALA A 61 -16.20 5.57 7.17
N ALA A 62 -16.89 6.65 6.82
CA ALA A 62 -18.30 6.59 6.46
C ALA A 62 -18.58 5.63 5.30
N LYS A 63 -17.66 5.54 4.32
CA LYS A 63 -17.83 4.61 3.20
C LYS A 63 -17.65 3.15 3.62
N PHE A 64 -16.68 2.86 4.47
CA PHE A 64 -16.44 1.50 4.96
C PHE A 64 -17.43 1.07 6.05
N ASP A 65 -18.03 2.02 6.78
CA ASP A 65 -19.17 1.74 7.65
C ASP A 65 -20.39 1.25 6.84
N GLU A 66 -20.58 1.79 5.62
CA GLU A 66 -21.64 1.36 4.69
C GLU A 66 -21.32 0.01 4.03
N THR A 67 -20.09 -0.18 3.53
CA THR A 67 -19.74 -1.35 2.70
C THR A 67 -19.16 -2.52 3.48
N GLY A 68 -18.68 -2.29 4.70
CA GLY A 68 -17.75 -3.17 5.40
C GLY A 68 -16.39 -3.32 4.70
N PHE A 69 -15.51 -4.14 5.28
CA PHE A 69 -14.14 -4.38 4.79
C PHE A 69 -13.99 -5.61 3.90
N ALA A 70 -15.02 -6.46 3.80
CA ALA A 70 -14.93 -7.76 3.12
C ALA A 70 -14.43 -7.65 1.67
N GLY A 71 -14.92 -6.66 0.92
CA GLY A 71 -14.50 -6.42 -0.45
C GLY A 71 -12.99 -6.15 -0.57
N ALA A 72 -12.44 -5.31 0.31
CA ALA A 72 -11.01 -5.01 0.33
C ALA A 72 -10.17 -6.23 0.76
N ILE A 73 -10.62 -6.98 1.77
CA ILE A 73 -9.91 -8.15 2.29
C ILE A 73 -9.91 -9.32 1.30
N ASN A 74 -10.98 -9.46 0.50
CA ASN A 74 -11.09 -10.54 -0.49
C ASN A 74 -9.94 -10.56 -1.50
N PHE A 75 -9.32 -9.42 -1.82
CA PHE A 75 -8.13 -9.38 -2.67
C PHE A 75 -6.98 -10.23 -2.09
N TYR A 76 -6.79 -10.20 -0.77
CA TYR A 76 -5.76 -10.98 -0.09
C TYR A 76 -6.11 -12.46 0.00
N ARG A 77 -7.39 -12.81 0.08
CA ARG A 77 -7.86 -14.21 0.06
C ARG A 77 -7.56 -14.87 -1.28
N CYS A 78 -7.59 -14.10 -2.36
CA CYS A 78 -7.30 -14.58 -3.70
C CYS A 78 -5.80 -14.67 -4.03
N LEU A 79 -4.85 -14.34 -3.14
CA LEU A 79 -3.43 -14.35 -3.51
C LEU A 79 -2.92 -15.71 -4.01
N ASN A 80 -3.30 -16.81 -3.37
CA ASN A 80 -2.93 -18.16 -3.82
C ASN A 80 -3.59 -18.49 -5.17
N LEU A 81 -4.87 -18.15 -5.33
CA LEU A 81 -5.57 -18.37 -6.59
C LEU A 81 -4.97 -17.53 -7.72
N ASN A 82 -4.62 -16.27 -7.45
CA ASN A 82 -3.92 -15.42 -8.39
C ASN A 82 -2.57 -16.03 -8.78
N TRP A 83 -1.81 -16.59 -7.82
CA TRP A 83 -0.56 -17.30 -8.12
C TRP A 83 -0.79 -18.49 -9.06
N GLU A 84 -1.80 -19.32 -8.81
CA GLU A 84 -2.15 -20.45 -9.70
C GLU A 84 -2.57 -19.98 -11.09
N LEU A 85 -3.48 -19.01 -11.15
CA LEU A 85 -4.01 -18.47 -12.40
C LEU A 85 -2.94 -17.72 -13.20
N THR A 86 -1.92 -17.16 -12.54
CA THR A 86 -0.84 -16.44 -13.21
C THR A 86 0.28 -17.33 -13.74
N ALA A 87 0.19 -18.66 -13.55
CA ALA A 87 1.18 -19.60 -14.07
C ALA A 87 1.53 -19.44 -15.57
N PRO A 88 0.58 -19.14 -16.49
CA PRO A 88 0.90 -18.93 -17.91
C PRO A 88 1.85 -17.76 -18.19
N TRP A 89 2.00 -16.81 -17.26
CA TRP A 89 2.89 -15.65 -17.41
C TRP A 89 4.27 -15.85 -16.78
N THR A 90 4.60 -17.09 -16.38
CA THR A 90 5.94 -17.41 -15.85
C THR A 90 7.02 -17.02 -16.86
N GLY A 91 7.91 -16.11 -16.45
CA GLY A 91 9.01 -15.59 -17.27
C GLY A 91 8.63 -14.52 -18.30
N ALA A 92 7.33 -14.19 -18.43
CA ALA A 92 6.88 -13.09 -19.28
C ALA A 92 7.41 -11.74 -18.77
N LYS A 93 7.58 -10.79 -19.70
CA LYS A 93 8.14 -9.46 -19.42
C LYS A 93 7.08 -8.38 -19.62
N VAL A 94 7.11 -7.35 -18.78
CA VAL A 94 6.24 -6.17 -18.94
C VAL A 94 6.88 -5.22 -19.96
N ALA A 95 6.23 -5.05 -21.11
CA ALA A 95 6.76 -4.26 -22.22
C ALA A 95 6.37 -2.77 -22.18
N VAL A 96 5.49 -2.36 -21.26
CA VAL A 96 5.01 -0.97 -21.14
C VAL A 96 6.12 -0.10 -20.53
N PRO A 97 6.42 1.09 -21.10
CA PRO A 97 7.29 2.06 -20.45
C PRO A 97 6.82 2.36 -19.03
N THR A 98 7.70 2.23 -18.06
CA THR A 98 7.33 2.24 -16.64
C THR A 98 8.27 3.12 -15.83
N LYS A 99 7.69 3.93 -14.93
CA LYS A 99 8.40 4.56 -13.81
C LYS A 99 7.90 3.94 -12.51
N TYR A 100 8.83 3.50 -11.67
CA TYR A 100 8.51 2.99 -10.34
C TYR A 100 8.84 4.05 -9.29
N MET A 101 7.94 4.25 -8.33
CA MET A 101 8.12 5.19 -7.23
C MET A 101 7.72 4.53 -5.92
N ALA A 102 8.53 4.71 -4.88
CA ALA A 102 8.23 4.25 -3.53
C ALA A 102 8.68 5.28 -2.51
N GLY A 103 8.03 5.29 -1.33
CA GLY A 103 8.50 6.08 -0.20
C GLY A 103 9.74 5.44 0.42
N GLU A 104 10.63 6.27 0.96
CA GLU A 104 11.82 5.82 1.70
C GLU A 104 11.47 4.86 2.85
N GLU A 105 10.33 5.08 3.50
CA GLU A 105 9.83 4.30 4.63
C GLU A 105 8.64 3.40 4.22
N ALA A 106 8.52 3.07 2.94
CA ALA A 106 7.43 2.22 2.48
C ALA A 106 7.61 0.77 2.99
N MET A 107 6.64 0.29 3.77
CA MET A 107 6.60 -1.09 4.29
C MET A 107 6.87 -2.17 3.22
N SER A 108 6.33 -2.02 2.01
CA SER A 108 6.54 -2.95 0.90
C SER A 108 8.01 -3.12 0.50
N CYS A 109 8.81 -2.07 0.72
CA CYS A 109 10.22 -2.02 0.39
C CYS A 109 11.11 -2.65 1.47
N SER A 110 10.55 -3.01 2.64
CA SER A 110 11.28 -3.61 3.76
C SER A 110 11.22 -5.14 3.80
N TYR A 111 10.42 -5.78 2.93
CA TYR A 111 10.43 -7.23 2.80
C TYR A 111 11.76 -7.74 2.24
N THR A 112 12.23 -8.87 2.77
CA THR A 112 13.49 -9.50 2.39
C THR A 112 13.59 -9.70 0.88
N GLY A 113 14.66 -9.19 0.27
CA GLY A 113 14.94 -9.34 -1.16
C GLY A 113 14.29 -8.29 -2.06
N VAL A 114 13.36 -7.45 -1.56
CA VAL A 114 12.69 -6.44 -2.39
C VAL A 114 13.64 -5.33 -2.82
N GLN A 115 14.47 -4.82 -1.91
CA GLN A 115 15.49 -3.80 -2.24
C GLN A 115 16.48 -4.32 -3.29
N GLU A 116 16.96 -5.56 -3.12
CA GLU A 116 17.83 -6.20 -4.09
C GLU A 116 17.14 -6.37 -5.44
N TYR A 117 15.89 -6.83 -5.46
CA TYR A 117 15.14 -7.00 -6.69
C TYR A 117 14.97 -5.67 -7.44
N ILE A 118 14.58 -4.60 -6.73
CA ILE A 118 14.37 -3.27 -7.32
C ILE A 118 15.69 -2.67 -7.83
N HIS A 119 16.74 -2.65 -6.98
CA HIS A 119 17.96 -1.87 -7.25
C HIS A 119 19.10 -2.67 -7.90
N LYS A 120 19.11 -4.01 -7.83
CA LYS A 120 20.17 -4.86 -8.41
C LYS A 120 19.77 -5.53 -9.72
N GLY A 121 18.79 -4.97 -10.43
CA GLY A 121 18.45 -5.32 -11.81
C GLY A 121 17.38 -6.40 -11.98
N GLY A 122 16.82 -6.96 -10.89
CA GLY A 122 15.71 -7.91 -10.97
C GLY A 122 14.47 -7.29 -11.64
N LEU A 123 14.00 -6.16 -11.09
CA LEU A 123 12.85 -5.42 -11.62
C LEU A 123 13.09 -4.96 -13.06
N LYS A 124 14.28 -4.43 -13.37
CA LYS A 124 14.65 -4.05 -14.75
C LYS A 124 14.69 -5.26 -15.70
N GLY A 125 15.07 -6.43 -15.18
CA GLY A 125 15.08 -7.68 -15.91
C GLY A 125 13.67 -8.17 -16.27
N ASP A 126 12.67 -7.95 -15.41
CA ASP A 126 11.26 -8.32 -15.65
C ASP A 126 10.44 -7.23 -16.33
N VAL A 127 10.87 -5.97 -16.21
CA VAL A 127 10.28 -4.78 -16.84
C VAL A 127 11.35 -4.08 -17.69
N PRO A 128 11.64 -4.56 -18.92
CA PRO A 128 12.67 -3.95 -19.77
C PRO A 128 12.44 -2.46 -20.05
N GLY A 129 11.17 -2.03 -20.07
CA GLY A 129 10.75 -0.64 -20.22
C GLY A 129 10.84 0.23 -18.95
N LEU A 130 11.39 -0.27 -17.84
CA LEU A 130 11.59 0.52 -16.62
C LEU A 130 12.61 1.63 -16.86
N GLU A 131 12.16 2.89 -16.88
CA GLU A 131 13.02 4.05 -17.12
C GLU A 131 13.70 4.54 -15.84
N GLU A 132 12.96 4.56 -14.74
CA GLU A 132 13.40 5.19 -13.49
C GLU A 132 12.79 4.50 -12.27
N VAL A 133 13.59 4.42 -11.21
CA VAL A 133 13.20 4.04 -9.86
C VAL A 133 13.42 5.27 -8.99
N ALA A 134 12.36 5.90 -8.51
CA ALA A 134 12.43 7.06 -7.62
C ALA A 134 12.08 6.66 -6.18
N VAL A 135 12.87 7.18 -5.24
CA VAL A 135 12.60 7.06 -3.80
C VAL A 135 12.17 8.44 -3.30
N VAL A 136 10.94 8.54 -2.82
CA VAL A 136 10.36 9.78 -2.29
C VAL A 136 10.82 9.93 -0.83
N ALA A 137 11.73 10.88 -0.60
CA ALA A 137 12.41 11.05 0.68
C ALA A 137 11.44 11.42 1.82
N GLY A 138 11.61 10.77 2.97
CA GLY A 138 10.79 10.95 4.17
C GLY A 138 9.32 10.51 4.04
N ALA A 139 8.91 9.94 2.90
CA ALA A 139 7.56 9.44 2.71
C ALA A 139 7.43 7.96 3.07
N ALA A 140 6.28 7.58 3.62
CA ALA A 140 5.96 6.19 3.94
C ALA A 140 5.18 5.52 2.80
N HIS A 141 4.15 4.73 3.12
CA HIS A 141 3.43 3.92 2.14
C HIS A 141 2.55 4.74 1.18
N CYS A 142 1.85 5.76 1.67
CA CYS A 142 0.90 6.55 0.88
C CYS A 142 1.54 7.82 0.27
N ILE A 143 2.59 7.65 -0.55
CA ILE A 143 3.39 8.76 -1.10
C ILE A 143 2.56 9.84 -1.81
N HIS A 144 1.48 9.46 -2.48
CA HIS A 144 0.61 10.37 -3.22
C HIS A 144 -0.25 11.26 -2.32
N LEU A 145 -0.48 10.86 -1.06
CA LEU A 145 -1.14 11.69 -0.06
C LEU A 145 -0.12 12.53 0.72
N GLU A 146 1.04 11.94 1.02
CA GLU A 146 2.04 12.55 1.88
C GLU A 146 2.92 13.59 1.17
N LYS A 147 3.27 13.34 -0.09
CA LYS A 147 4.10 14.19 -0.95
C LYS A 147 3.42 14.43 -2.30
N PRO A 148 2.20 15.02 -2.31
CA PRO A 148 1.39 15.10 -3.52
C PRO A 148 2.06 15.92 -4.63
N GLU A 149 2.77 16.99 -4.30
CA GLU A 149 3.46 17.83 -5.30
C GLU A 149 4.59 17.05 -5.99
N GLU A 150 5.47 16.41 -5.22
CA GLU A 150 6.61 15.63 -5.74
C GLU A 150 6.15 14.44 -6.59
N VAL A 151 5.13 13.71 -6.13
CA VAL A 151 4.54 12.60 -6.90
C VAL A 151 3.87 13.11 -8.18
N THR A 152 3.17 14.24 -8.13
CA THR A 152 2.53 14.84 -9.30
C THR A 152 3.57 15.29 -10.34
N GLU A 153 4.67 15.92 -9.90
CA GLU A 153 5.77 16.32 -10.78
C GLU A 153 6.40 15.11 -11.46
N HIS A 154 6.68 14.04 -10.71
CA HIS A 154 7.18 12.79 -11.30
C HIS A 154 6.24 12.17 -12.33
N ILE A 155 4.93 12.18 -12.08
CA ILE A 155 3.93 11.69 -13.05
C ILE A 155 3.95 12.57 -14.30
N TYR A 156 3.87 13.88 -14.14
CA TYR A 156 3.82 14.84 -15.24
C TYR A 156 5.07 14.75 -16.12
N ASP A 157 6.25 14.71 -15.52
CA ASP A 157 7.52 14.62 -16.24
C ASP A 157 7.69 13.28 -16.97
N PHE A 158 7.12 12.20 -16.45
CA PHE A 158 7.15 10.90 -17.11
C PHE A 158 6.20 10.84 -18.30
N ILE A 159 4.93 11.24 -18.12
CA ILE A 159 3.93 11.12 -19.18
C ILE A 159 4.19 12.06 -20.35
N LYS A 160 4.88 13.19 -20.13
CA LYS A 160 5.25 14.13 -21.21
C LYS A 160 6.32 13.63 -22.17
N ARG A 161 6.94 12.49 -21.89
CA ARG A 161 7.91 11.84 -22.79
C ARG A 161 7.23 11.12 -23.96
N PHE A 162 5.89 11.03 -23.93
CA PHE A 162 5.03 10.36 -24.93
C PHE A 162 3.97 11.31 -25.46
#